data_AF-X1Q936-F1
#
_entry.id   AF-X1Q936-F1
#
_cell.length_a   1.000
_cell.length_b   1.000
_cell.length_c   1.000
_cell.angle_alpha   90.00
_cell.angle_beta   90.00
_cell.angle_gamma   90.00
#
_symmetry.space_group_name_H-M   'P 1'
#
loop_
_entity.id
_entity.type
_entity.pdbx_description
1 polymer ?
#
loop_
_entity_poly.entity_id
_entity_poly.type
_entity_poly.pdbx_seq_one_letter_code
_entity_poly.pdbx_strand_id
1 'polypeptide(L)'
;TEEVVKPILEKSGLNCGKDFKLGYSPERINPGDDEHGIDKVTKVVAGMDEETTELIAELYRRVTPHIFKAKDVRTAEAAKVIENVQRDLNIALVNELSLIFAEMGL
;
A
#
# COMPACT_ATOMS: atom_id res chain seq x y z
N THR A 1 -1.49 11.30 0.70
CA THR A 1 -0.59 11.70 -0.41
C THR A 1 -1.00 13.05 -0.92
N GLU A 2 -2.26 13.25 -1.25
CA GLU A 2 -2.78 14.49 -1.83
C GLU A 2 -2.74 15.67 -0.84
N GLU A 3 -2.94 15.44 0.45
CA GLU A 3 -3.06 16.50 1.46
C GLU A 3 -1.70 17.02 1.97
N VAL A 4 -0.63 16.23 1.81
CA VAL A 4 0.69 16.52 2.37
C VAL A 4 1.75 16.64 1.29
N VAL A 5 1.86 15.65 0.39
CA VAL A 5 2.92 15.61 -0.62
C VAL A 5 2.66 16.66 -1.70
N LYS A 6 1.42 16.77 -2.19
CA LYS A 6 1.05 17.76 -3.19
C LYS A 6 1.44 19.20 -2.80
N PRO A 7 1.00 19.77 -1.66
CA PRO A 7 1.34 21.15 -1.31
C PRO A 7 2.85 21.34 -1.05
N ILE A 8 3.59 20.29 -0.67
CA ILE A 8 5.05 20.36 -0.54
C ILE A 8 5.69 20.50 -1.93
N LEU A 9 5.27 19.68 -2.90
CA LEU A 9 5.82 19.73 -4.25
C LEU A 9 5.43 21.00 -5.00
N GLU A 10 4.23 21.52 -4.79
CA GLU A 10 3.77 22.78 -5.42
C GLU A 10 4.56 24.01 -4.95
N LYS A 11 5.29 23.94 -3.82
CA LYS A 11 6.23 25.00 -3.41
C LYS A 11 7.39 25.21 -4.39
N SER A 12 7.64 24.25 -5.29
CA SER A 12 8.61 24.39 -6.38
C SER A 12 8.17 25.39 -7.46
N GLY A 13 6.90 25.82 -7.46
CA GLY A 13 6.30 26.61 -8.53
C GLY A 13 5.69 25.78 -9.67
N LEU A 14 5.83 24.45 -9.62
CA LEU A 14 5.15 23.51 -10.53
C LEU A 14 3.73 23.21 -10.05
N ASN A 15 2.82 22.94 -10.98
CA ASN A 15 1.41 22.67 -10.70
C ASN A 15 1.09 21.17 -10.85
N CYS A 16 0.49 20.58 -9.81
CA CYS A 16 0.02 19.21 -9.88
C CYS A 16 -1.12 19.06 -10.90
N GLY A 17 -1.08 17.98 -11.69
CA GLY A 17 -1.99 17.70 -12.80
C GLY A 17 -1.62 18.36 -14.13
N LYS A 18 -0.63 19.27 -14.13
CA LYS A 18 -0.09 19.89 -15.36
C LYS A 18 1.39 19.58 -15.55
N ASP A 19 2.19 19.96 -14.56
CA ASP A 19 3.65 19.87 -14.61
C ASP A 19 4.16 18.57 -14.00
N PHE A 20 3.41 18.00 -13.05
CA PHE A 20 3.65 16.66 -12.50
C PHE A 20 2.33 16.00 -12.08
N LYS A 21 2.33 14.67 -11.97
CA LYS A 21 1.17 13.90 -11.49
C LYS A 21 1.52 13.11 -10.23
N LEU A 22 0.50 12.77 -9.45
CA LEU A 22 0.65 12.01 -8.22
C LEU A 22 -0.05 10.66 -8.30
N GLY A 23 0.59 9.67 -7.70
CA GLY A 23 -0.07 8.42 -7.38
C GLY A 23 0.64 7.70 -6.25
N TYR A 24 0.02 6.62 -5.81
CA TYR A 24 0.40 5.88 -4.63
C TYR A 24 0.31 4.37 -4.92
N SER A 25 1.35 3.65 -4.53
CA SER A 25 1.38 2.20 -4.51
C SER A 25 1.95 1.76 -3.17
N PRO A 26 1.15 1.15 -2.28
CA PRO A 26 1.67 0.69 -0.99
C PRO A 26 2.69 -0.43 -1.19
N GLU A 27 3.76 -0.38 -0.40
CA GLU A 27 4.78 -1.43 -0.45
C GLU A 27 4.30 -2.71 0.24
N ARG A 28 4.62 -3.85 -0.38
CA ARG A 28 4.22 -5.19 0.05
C ARG A 28 5.35 -6.18 -0.26
N ILE A 29 6.43 -6.08 0.51
CA ILE A 29 7.55 -7.02 0.48
C ILE A 29 7.82 -7.45 1.92
N ASN A 30 7.90 -8.75 2.12
CA ASN A 30 8.39 -9.34 3.37
C ASN A 30 9.90 -9.62 3.21
N PRO A 31 10.77 -9.02 4.04
CA PRO A 31 12.19 -9.33 4.00
C PRO A 31 12.42 -10.83 4.29
N GLY A 32 13.15 -11.51 3.41
CA GLY A 32 13.48 -12.94 3.54
C GLY A 32 12.40 -13.91 3.09
N ASP A 33 11.34 -13.43 2.42
CA ASP A 33 10.25 -14.24 1.88
C ASP A 33 10.36 -14.34 0.35
N ASP A 34 11.25 -15.23 -0.11
CA ASP A 34 11.51 -15.45 -1.55
C ASP A 34 10.31 -16.11 -2.27
N GLU A 35 9.43 -16.77 -1.51
CA GLU A 35 8.19 -17.33 -2.05
C GLU A 35 7.21 -16.24 -2.48
N HIS A 36 7.12 -15.14 -1.74
CA HIS A 36 6.27 -13.98 -2.02
C HIS A 36 7.06 -12.75 -2.50
N GLY A 37 7.95 -12.96 -3.48
CA GLY A 37 8.70 -11.90 -4.13
C GLY A 37 7.83 -10.83 -4.82
N ILE A 38 8.45 -9.68 -5.13
CA ILE A 38 7.79 -8.51 -5.74
C ILE A 38 7.12 -8.83 -7.09
N ASP A 39 7.61 -9.85 -7.80
CA ASP A 39 7.10 -10.35 -9.07
C ASP A 39 5.79 -11.14 -8.92
N LYS A 40 5.53 -11.70 -7.73
CA LYS A 40 4.37 -12.56 -7.44
C LYS A 40 3.27 -11.85 -6.65
N VAL A 41 3.61 -10.79 -5.90
CA VAL A 41 2.64 -10.07 -5.07
C VAL A 41 1.74 -9.17 -5.92
N THR A 42 0.44 -9.14 -5.57
CA THR A 42 -0.48 -8.17 -6.17
C THR A 42 -0.12 -6.74 -5.74
N LYS A 43 0.31 -5.92 -6.70
CA LYS A 43 0.58 -4.50 -6.48
C LYS A 43 -0.70 -3.70 -6.60
N VAL A 44 -1.06 -3.03 -5.52
CA VAL A 44 -2.13 -2.03 -5.50
C VAL A 44 -1.58 -0.73 -6.06
N VAL A 45 -2.30 -0.10 -6.99
CA VAL A 45 -1.91 1.18 -7.59
C VAL A 45 -3.11 2.12 -7.64
N ALA A 46 -2.87 3.40 -7.40
CA ALA A 46 -3.86 4.46 -7.58
C ALA A 46 -3.17 5.76 -8.00
N GLY A 47 -3.72 6.43 -9.01
CA GLY A 47 -3.31 7.78 -9.41
C GLY A 47 -4.33 8.84 -8.99
N MET A 48 -3.95 10.10 -9.09
CA MET A 48 -4.85 11.25 -8.89
C MET A 48 -5.97 11.35 -9.93
N ASP A 49 -5.79 10.67 -11.08
CA ASP A 49 -6.77 10.50 -12.15
C ASP A 49 -6.60 9.12 -12.82
N GLU A 50 -7.52 8.77 -13.71
CA GLU A 50 -7.52 7.47 -14.40
C GLU A 50 -6.27 7.28 -15.27
N GLU A 51 -5.84 8.33 -15.99
CA GLU A 51 -4.65 8.32 -16.84
C GLU A 51 -3.39 8.02 -16.03
N THR A 52 -3.23 8.66 -14.87
CA THR A 52 -2.11 8.44 -13.95
C THR A 52 -2.15 7.03 -13.36
N THR A 53 -3.35 6.53 -13.05
CA THR A 53 -3.52 5.17 -12.54
C THR A 53 -3.05 4.14 -13.56
N GLU A 54 -3.41 4.32 -14.83
CA GLU A 54 -2.96 3.41 -15.89
C GLU A 54 -1.46 3.52 -16.13
N LEU A 55 -0.89 4.73 -16.13
CA LEU A 55 0.56 4.93 -16.27
C LEU A 55 1.35 4.19 -15.17
N ILE A 56 0.88 4.27 -13.92
CA ILE A 56 1.50 3.55 -12.79
C ILE A 56 1.30 2.04 -12.94
N ALA A 57 0.12 1.60 -13.37
CA ALA A 57 -0.16 0.19 -13.63
C ALA A 57 0.80 -0.36 -14.70
N GLU A 58 0.98 0.33 -15.81
CA GLU A 58 1.91 -0.05 -16.88
C GLU A 58 3.36 -0.10 -16.39
N LEU A 59 3.77 0.83 -15.53
CA LEU A 59 5.10 0.78 -14.91
C LEU A 59 5.29 -0.51 -14.10
N TYR A 60 4.34 -0.84 -13.21
CA TYR A 60 4.43 -2.03 -12.38
C TYR A 60 4.22 -3.34 -13.14
N ARG A 61 3.51 -3.32 -14.29
CA ARG A 61 3.39 -4.50 -15.18
C ARG A 61 4.74 -5.02 -15.68
N ARG A 62 5.78 -4.19 -15.67
CA ARG A 62 7.16 -4.61 -16.00
C ARG A 62 7.81 -5.47 -14.92
N VAL A 63 7.24 -5.45 -13.71
CA VAL A 63 7.74 -6.16 -12.52
C VAL A 63 6.85 -7.35 -12.18
N THR A 64 5.53 -7.17 -12.21
CA THR A 64 4.56 -8.23 -11.90
C THR A 64 3.34 -8.16 -12.82
N PRO A 65 2.76 -9.31 -13.24
CA PRO A 65 1.49 -9.32 -13.94
C PRO A 65 0.28 -9.01 -13.03
N HIS A 66 0.46 -9.00 -11.71
CA HIS A 66 -0.62 -8.88 -10.73
C HIS A 66 -0.84 -7.44 -10.28
N ILE A 67 -1.72 -6.70 -10.97
CA ILE A 67 -2.03 -5.31 -10.65
C ILE A 67 -3.49 -5.17 -10.21
N PHE A 68 -3.70 -4.50 -9.07
CA PHE A 68 -5.01 -4.08 -8.60
C PHE A 68 -5.09 -2.54 -8.66
N LYS A 69 -5.93 -2.01 -9.54
CA LYS A 69 -6.20 -0.57 -9.64
C LYS A 69 -7.25 -0.19 -8.59
N ALA A 70 -6.82 0.50 -7.53
CA ALA A 70 -7.73 1.03 -6.52
C ALA A 70 -8.52 2.22 -7.07
N LYS A 71 -9.69 2.49 -6.47
CA LYS A 71 -10.62 3.54 -6.90
C LYS A 71 -9.98 4.93 -6.92
N ASP A 72 -9.21 5.23 -5.89
CA ASP A 72 -8.53 6.52 -5.69
C ASP A 72 -7.35 6.32 -4.72
N VAL A 73 -6.49 7.34 -4.65
CA VAL A 73 -5.29 7.34 -3.79
C VAL A 73 -5.66 7.10 -2.34
N ARG A 74 -6.73 7.73 -1.86
CA ARG A 74 -7.23 7.56 -0.48
C ARG A 74 -7.62 6.12 -0.17
N THR A 75 -8.27 5.42 -1.11
CA THR A 75 -8.62 4.00 -0.97
C THR A 75 -7.36 3.14 -0.85
N ALA A 76 -6.34 3.38 -1.67
CA ALA A 76 -5.08 2.65 -1.60
C ALA A 76 -4.31 2.90 -0.29
N GLU A 77 -4.34 4.13 0.22
CA GLU A 77 -3.76 4.49 1.52
C GLU A 77 -4.48 3.79 2.68
N ALA A 78 -5.81 3.85 2.69
CA ALA A 78 -6.64 3.19 3.70
C ALA A 78 -6.42 1.67 3.71
N ALA A 79 -6.31 1.03 2.53
CA ALA A 79 -6.02 -0.39 2.42
C ALA A 79 -4.71 -0.77 3.14
N LYS A 80 -3.66 0.07 3.03
CA LYS A 80 -2.39 -0.19 3.72
C LYS A 80 -2.50 -0.06 5.24
N VAL A 81 -3.27 0.93 5.71
CA VAL A 81 -3.52 1.10 7.16
C VAL A 81 -4.28 -0.11 7.71
N ILE A 82 -5.33 -0.55 7.02
CA ILE A 82 -6.15 -1.71 7.44
C ILE A 82 -5.32 -3.00 7.47
N GLU A 83 -4.46 -3.22 6.47
CA GLU A 83 -3.55 -4.37 6.42
C GLU A 83 -2.65 -4.45 7.66
N ASN A 84 -2.06 -3.31 8.07
CA ASN A 84 -1.22 -3.24 9.26
C ASN A 84 -2.04 -3.47 10.53
N VAL A 85 -3.22 -2.84 10.65
CA VAL A 85 -4.10 -3.01 11.81
C VAL A 85 -4.55 -4.47 11.98
N GLN A 86 -4.89 -5.15 10.89
CA GLN A 86 -5.25 -6.57 10.93
C GLN A 86 -4.11 -7.43 11.48
N ARG A 87 -2.87 -7.16 11.06
CA ARG A 87 -1.68 -7.89 11.55
C ARG A 87 -1.49 -7.67 13.05
N ASP A 88 -1.58 -6.42 13.51
CA ASP A 88 -1.39 -6.08 14.92
C ASP A 88 -2.46 -6.71 15.80
N LEU A 89 -3.73 -6.68 15.37
CA LEU A 89 -4.83 -7.32 16.08
C LEU A 89 -4.63 -8.84 16.21
N ASN A 90 -4.17 -9.52 15.16
CA ASN A 90 -3.90 -10.96 15.21
C ASN A 90 -2.75 -11.29 16.16
N ILE A 91 -1.68 -10.49 16.16
CA ILE A 91 -0.57 -10.67 17.11
C ILE A 91 -1.05 -10.47 18.55
N ALA A 92 -1.80 -9.39 18.80
CA ALA A 92 -2.34 -9.11 20.13
C ALA A 92 -3.27 -10.24 20.62
N LEU A 93 -4.15 -10.75 19.75
CA LEU A 93 -5.03 -11.86 20.08
C LEU A 93 -4.26 -13.13 20.46
N VAL A 94 -3.27 -13.53 19.67
CA VAL A 94 -2.49 -14.75 19.94
C VAL A 94 -1.66 -14.59 21.22
N ASN A 95 -1.11 -13.41 21.48
CA ASN A 95 -0.41 -13.12 22.72
C ASN A 95 -1.34 -13.24 23.93
N GLU A 96 -2.55 -12.69 23.84
CA GLU A 96 -3.55 -12.76 24.93
C GLU A 96 -3.97 -14.21 25.19
N LEU A 97 -4.24 -14.98 24.14
CA LEU A 97 -4.55 -16.40 24.25
C LEU A 97 -3.41 -17.20 24.89
N SER A 98 -2.15 -16.88 24.57
CA SER A 98 -0.99 -17.53 25.17
C SER A 98 -0.94 -17.32 26.68
N LEU A 99 -1.28 -16.12 27.18
CA LEU A 99 -1.34 -15.85 28.61
C LEU A 99 -2.48 -16.63 29.28
N ILE A 100 -3.67 -16.62 28.67
CA ILE A 100 -4.83 -17.36 29.18
C ILE A 100 -4.53 -18.86 29.25
N PHE A 101 -3.93 -19.45 28.21
CA PHE A 101 -3.61 -20.87 28.17
C PHE A 101 -2.52 -21.25 29.18
N ALA A 102 -1.53 -20.38 29.40
CA ALA A 102 -0.54 -20.58 30.46
C ALA A 102 -1.19 -20.65 31.84
N GLU A 103 -2.15 -19.76 32.15
CA GLU A 103 -2.92 -19.79 33.41
C GLU A 103 -3.83 -21.03 33.51
N MET A 104 -4.30 -21.56 32.38
CA MET A 104 -5.09 -22.80 32.32
C MET A 104 -4.22 -24.08 32.37
N GLY A 105 -2.89 -23.95 32.30
CA GLY A 105 -1.96 -25.08 32.23
C GLY A 105 -2.00 -25.85 30.90
N LEU A 106 -2.33 -25.17 29.79
CA LEU A 106 -2.37 -25.71 28.43
C LEU A 106 -1.12 -25.32 27.62
#